data_AF-A0A850BST5-F1
#
_entry.id   AF-A0A850BST5-F1
#
_cell.length_a   1.000
_cell.length_b   1.000
_cell.length_c   1.000
_cell.angle_alpha   90.00
_cell.angle_beta   90.00
_cell.angle_gamma   90.00
#
_symmetry.space_group_name_H-M   'P 1'
#
loop_
_entity.id
_entity.type
_entity.pdbx_description
1 polymer ?
#
loop_
_entity_poly.entity_id
_entity_poly.type
_entity_poly.pdbx_seq_one_letter_code
_entity_poly.pdbx_strand_id
1 'polypeptide(L)' 'MRLFRFDPEVGKSIDAYGSAGFVISRAAHSLDEAVLNCAYLEANGVIGFHQATVPQLFLVVRGGGWARGI' A
#
# COMPACT_ATOMS: atom_id res chain seq x y z
N MET A 1 -14.17 -6.18 -18.27
CA MET A 1 -12.74 -5.90 -17.95
C MET A 1 -12.62 -4.42 -17.64
N ARG A 2 -11.92 -4.04 -16.56
CA ARG A 2 -11.63 -2.64 -16.22
C ARG A 2 -10.13 -2.43 -16.14
N LEU A 3 -9.63 -1.37 -16.76
CA LEU A 3 -8.25 -0.94 -16.63
C LEU A 3 -8.15 0.02 -15.44
N PHE A 4 -7.07 -0.09 -14.69
CA PHE A 4 -6.81 0.71 -13.50
C PHE A 4 -5.35 1.18 -13.53
N ARG A 5 -5.14 2.44 -13.13
CA ARG A 5 -3.82 3.05 -12.99
C ARG A 5 -3.43 3.10 -11.52
N PHE A 6 -2.22 2.66 -11.22
CA PHE A 6 -1.63 2.65 -9.87
C PHE A 6 -0.24 3.27 -9.82
N ASP A 7 0.16 3.95 -10.88
CA ASP A 7 1.38 4.74 -10.86
C ASP A 7 1.33 5.81 -9.74
N PRO A 8 2.49 6.21 -9.18
CA PRO A 8 2.53 7.12 -8.03
C PRO A 8 1.81 8.45 -8.27
N GLU A 9 1.74 8.89 -9.53
CA GLU A 9 1.14 10.15 -9.95
C GLU A 9 -0.39 10.20 -9.77
N VAL A 10 -1.06 9.04 -9.71
CA VAL A 10 -2.52 8.95 -9.48
C VAL A 10 -2.89 8.45 -8.08
N GLY A 11 -1.89 8.08 -7.29
CA GLY A 11 -2.10 7.58 -5.93
C GLY A 11 -2.29 8.69 -4.90
N LYS A 12 -2.67 8.27 -3.69
CA LYS A 12 -2.79 9.15 -2.54
C LYS A 12 -1.58 8.97 -1.62
N SER A 13 -0.88 10.06 -1.31
CA SER A 13 0.17 10.06 -0.28
C SER A 13 -0.40 9.75 1.09
N ILE A 14 0.30 8.92 1.85
CA ILE A 14 -0.06 8.49 3.18
C ILE A 14 1.05 8.89 4.15
N ASP A 15 0.73 9.84 5.01
CA ASP A 15 1.66 10.37 6.03
C ASP A 15 1.31 9.89 7.44
N ALA A 16 0.27 9.05 7.57
CA ALA A 16 -0.20 8.53 8.85
C ALA A 16 0.83 7.60 9.51
N TYR A 17 0.81 7.54 10.84
CA TYR A 17 1.71 6.68 11.65
C TYR A 17 3.21 6.93 11.42
N GLY A 18 3.58 8.14 10.95
CA GLY A 18 4.97 8.48 10.61
C GLY A 18 5.44 7.85 9.30
N SER A 19 4.50 7.52 8.40
CA SER A 19 4.84 7.09 7.04
C SER A 19 5.48 8.22 6.25
N ALA A 20 6.42 7.89 5.36
CA ALA A 20 7.13 8.85 4.52
C ALA A 20 7.43 8.22 3.15
N GLY A 21 7.20 8.97 2.07
CA GLY A 21 7.42 8.48 0.70
C GLY A 21 6.51 7.29 0.33
N PHE A 22 5.32 7.22 0.93
CA PHE A 22 4.38 6.11 0.78
C PHE A 22 3.10 6.57 0.08
N VAL A 23 2.77 5.91 -1.03
CA VAL A 23 1.62 6.24 -1.88
C VAL A 23 0.75 5.00 -2.08
N ILE A 24 -0.57 5.15 -1.97
CA ILE A 24 -1.53 4.07 -2.20
C ILE A 24 -2.56 4.44 -3.27
N SER A 25 -2.81 3.51 -4.19
CA SER A 25 -3.87 3.56 -5.21
C SER A 25 -4.84 2.40 -4.99
N ARG A 26 -6.15 2.69 -4.91
CA ARG A 26 -7.18 1.65 -4.75
C ARG A 26 -7.43 0.96 -6.09
N ALA A 27 -7.11 -0.33 -6.16
CA ALA A 27 -7.31 -1.15 -7.36
C ALA A 27 -8.72 -1.75 -7.43
N ALA A 28 -9.21 -2.27 -6.31
CA ALA A 28 -10.55 -2.83 -6.21
C ALA A 28 -11.07 -2.78 -4.78
N HIS A 29 -12.39 -2.75 -4.64
CA HIS A 29 -13.11 -2.88 -3.39
C HIS A 29 -14.27 -3.83 -3.66
N SER A 30 -14.25 -5.02 -3.05
CA SER A 30 -15.45 -5.83 -2.96
C SER A 30 -16.36 -5.21 -1.89
N LEU A 31 -17.68 -5.27 -2.08
CA LEU A 31 -18.63 -4.62 -1.18
C LEU A 31 -18.42 -5.03 0.28
N ASP A 32 -17.99 -6.27 0.57
CA ASP A 32 -17.87 -6.76 1.95
C ASP A 32 -16.62 -7.62 2.29
N GLU A 33 -15.79 -8.06 1.34
CA GLU A 33 -14.80 -9.13 1.64
C GLU A 33 -13.33 -8.75 1.50
N ALA A 34 -12.97 -7.78 0.65
CA ALA A 34 -11.58 -7.44 0.42
C ALA A 34 -11.38 -6.07 -0.21
N VAL A 35 -10.32 -5.40 0.23
CA VAL A 35 -9.79 -4.20 -0.42
C VAL A 35 -8.47 -4.56 -1.07
N LEU A 36 -8.37 -4.33 -2.39
CA LEU A 36 -7.11 -4.45 -3.11
C LEU A 36 -6.53 -3.05 -3.34
N ASN A 37 -5.35 -2.85 -2.79
CA ASN A 37 -4.58 -1.62 -2.96
C ASN A 37 -3.25 -1.95 -3.64
N CYS A 38 -2.83 -1.09 -4.55
CA CYS A 38 -1.45 -1.06 -5.05
C CYS A 38 -0.72 0.06 -4.34
N ALA A 39 0.45 -0.24 -3.82
CA ALA A 39 1.25 0.73 -3.10
C ALA A 39 2.58 0.96 -3.81
N TYR A 40 3.06 2.20 -3.74
CA TYR A 40 4.40 2.59 -4.12
C TYR A 40 5.13 3.14 -2.89
N LEU A 41 6.35 2.64 -2.68
CA LEU A 41 7.23 3.11 -1.63
C LEU A 41 8.50 3.60 -2.31
N GLU A 42 8.83 4.87 -2.05
CA GLU A 42 10.07 5.46 -2.56
C GLU A 42 11.31 4.80 -1.96
N ALA A 43 12.47 5.01 -2.58
CA ALA A 43 13.74 4.63 -1.99
C ALA A 43 13.90 5.31 -0.61
N ASN A 44 14.22 4.52 0.42
CA ASN A 44 14.28 4.95 1.82
C ASN A 44 12.91 5.37 2.42
N GLY A 45 11.81 5.15 1.72
CA GLY A 45 10.47 5.36 2.26
C GLY A 45 10.17 4.43 3.44
N VAL A 46 9.22 4.85 4.28
CA VAL A 46 8.79 4.12 5.47
C VAL A 46 7.28 3.98 5.47
N ILE A 47 6.79 2.77 5.68
CA ILE A 47 5.40 2.52 6.07
C ILE A 47 5.37 2.52 7.59
N GLY A 48 4.65 3.47 8.17
CA GLY A 48 4.52 3.64 9.61
C GLY A 48 3.94 2.39 10.29
N PHE A 49 4.51 1.99 11.42
CA PHE A 49 4.06 0.81 12.15
C PHE A 49 2.68 1.06 12.77
N HIS A 50 1.72 0.20 12.46
CA HIS A 50 0.38 0.22 13.04
C HIS A 50 -0.24 -1.18 13.00
N GLN A 51 -1.15 -1.44 13.93
CA GLN A 51 -1.87 -2.71 13.96
C GLN A 51 -2.97 -2.71 12.89
N ALA A 52 -2.93 -3.68 11.98
CA ALA A 52 -4.00 -3.90 11.02
C ALA A 52 -5.28 -4.35 11.74
N THR A 53 -6.43 -3.85 11.32
CA THR A 53 -7.74 -4.21 11.88
C THR A 53 -8.31 -5.49 11.30
N VAL A 54 -7.71 -6.01 10.22
CA VAL A 54 -8.11 -7.24 9.51
C VAL A 54 -6.85 -7.98 9.06
N PRO A 55 -6.93 -9.30 8.78
CA PRO A 55 -5.84 -10.03 8.13
C PRO A 55 -5.46 -9.39 6.78
N GLN A 56 -4.17 -9.34 6.47
CA GLN A 56 -3.66 -8.72 5.25
C GLN A 56 -2.68 -9.64 4.53
N LEU A 57 -2.70 -9.59 3.20
CA LEU A 57 -1.68 -10.18 2.34
C LEU A 57 -0.86 -9.04 1.71
N PHE A 58 0.45 -9.05 1.93
CA PHE A 58 1.39 -8.10 1.32
C PHE A 58 2.21 -8.80 0.23
N LEU A 59 2.15 -8.27 -1.00
CA LEU A 59 2.79 -8.84 -2.18
C LEU A 59 3.76 -7.83 -2.79
N VAL A 60 5.04 -8.16 -2.83
CA VAL A 60 6.06 -7.34 -3.50
C VAL A 60 6.05 -7.68 -4.98
N VAL A 61 5.58 -6.74 -5.81
CA VAL A 61 5.52 -6.91 -7.27
C VAL A 61 6.84 -6.49 -7.95
N ARG A 62 7.53 -5.49 -7.39
CA ARG A 62 8.81 -4.99 -7.91
C ARG A 62 9.64 -4.38 -6.77
N GLY A 63 10.96 -4.53 -6.85
CA GLY A 63 11.90 -3.99 -5.87
C GLY A 63 12.03 -4.87 -4.63
N GLY A 64 12.44 -4.26 -3.53
CA GLY A 64 12.63 -4.95 -2.25
C GLY A 64 12.87 -3.96 -1.11
N GLY A 65 12.83 -4.47 0.12
CA GLY A 65 12.99 -3.67 1.33
C GLY A 65 12.96 -4.53 2.59
N TRP A 66 12.89 -3.87 3.73
CA TRP A 66 12.84 -4.53 5.04
C TRP A 66 11.41 -4.53 5.57
N ALA A 67 10.96 -5.70 6.03
CA ALA A 67 9.74 -5.85 6.80
C ALA A 67 10.10 -6.40 8.17
N ARG A 68 9.40 -5.93 9.20
CA ARG A 68 9.48 -6.49 10.56
C ARG A 68 8.09 -6.86 11.04
N GLY A 69 7.96 -8.05 11.61
CA GLY A 69 6.79 -8.46 12.37
C GLY A 69 6.84 -7.94 13.80
N ILE A 70 5.82 -8.32 14.56
CA ILE A 70 5.82 -8.34 16.02
C ILE A 70 6.42 -9.65 16.53
#